data_AF-A0A6J7L0P3-F1
#
_entry.id   AF-A0A6J7L0P3-F1
#
_cell.length_a   1.000
_cell.length_b   1.000
_cell.length_c   1.000
_cell.angle_alpha   90.00
_cell.angle_beta   90.00
_cell.angle_gamma   90.00
#
_symmetry.space_group_name_H-M   'P 1'
#
loop_
_entity.id
_entity.type
_entity.pdbx_description
1 polymer ?
#
loop_
_entity_poly.entity_id
_entity_poly.type
_entity_poly.pdbx_seq_one_letter_code
_entity_poly.pdbx_strand_id
1 'polypeptide(L)'
;MSCGNPHATPCTEVLSLLYVYIDDEIDEVHRIEVMTHLGECPPCVDHFSVERRLKARVRDACLAEQVPEQVRSRIIAQIQQVSITYRYE
;
A
#
# COMPACT_ATOMS: atom_id res chain seq x y z
N MET A 1 -5.11 -1.91 19.12
CA MET A 1 -6.17 -2.55 19.92
C MET A 1 -5.87 -4.04 19.98
N SER A 2 -5.94 -4.67 21.15
CA SER A 2 -5.81 -6.13 21.26
C SER A 2 -7.20 -6.75 21.19
N CYS A 3 -7.31 -7.81 20.40
CA CYS A 3 -8.47 -8.67 20.23
C CYS A 3 -8.77 -9.58 21.44
N GLY A 4 -7.89 -9.59 22.45
CA GLY A 4 -8.08 -10.33 23.71
C GLY A 4 -7.72 -11.82 23.66
N ASN A 5 -7.37 -12.37 22.50
CA ASN A 5 -6.93 -13.75 22.32
C ASN A 5 -5.43 -13.81 21.96
N PRO A 6 -4.72 -14.88 22.34
CA PRO A 6 -3.35 -15.10 21.90
C PRO A 6 -3.33 -15.49 20.41
N HIS A 7 -2.42 -14.87 19.68
CA HIS A 7 -2.14 -15.13 18.26
C HIS A 7 -0.64 -15.34 18.09
N ALA A 8 -0.23 -16.08 17.06
CA ALA A 8 1.19 -16.26 16.75
C ALA A 8 1.89 -14.90 16.53
N THR A 9 1.25 -14.04 15.74
CA THR A 9 1.60 -12.62 15.61
C THR A 9 0.59 -11.78 16.38
N PRO A 10 1.00 -10.97 17.38
CA PRO A 10 0.09 -10.15 18.18
C PRO A 10 -0.73 -9.16 17.35
N CYS A 11 -1.99 -8.94 17.77
CA CYS A 11 -2.89 -7.94 17.18
C CYS A 11 -2.22 -6.54 17.07
N THR A 12 -1.39 -6.15 18.03
CA THR A 12 -0.67 -4.86 18.01
C THR A 12 0.39 -4.76 16.92
N GLU A 13 1.08 -5.87 16.63
CA GLU A 13 2.12 -5.93 15.61
C GLU A 13 1.51 -5.91 14.21
N VAL A 14 0.46 -6.71 13.98
CA VAL A 14 -0.30 -6.71 12.73
C VAL A 14 -0.89 -5.33 12.42
N LEU A 15 -1.43 -4.65 13.43
CA LEU A 15 -1.96 -3.29 13.25
C LEU A 15 -0.84 -2.27 12.92
N SER A 16 0.39 -2.49 13.38
CA SER A 16 1.53 -1.62 13.03
C SER A 16 2.00 -1.81 11.58
N LEU A 17 1.85 -3.02 11.04
CA LEU A 17 2.18 -3.38 9.66
C LEU A 17 1.05 -3.08 8.67
N LEU A 18 -0.13 -2.73 9.17
CA LEU A 18 -1.36 -2.65 8.38
C LEU A 18 -1.27 -1.68 7.20
N TYR A 19 -0.68 -0.49 7.40
CA TYR A 19 -0.56 0.51 6.35
C TYR A 19 0.42 0.07 5.26
N VAL A 20 1.57 -0.46 5.64
CA VAL A 20 2.58 -1.00 4.71
C VAL A 20 2.00 -2.17 3.90
N TYR A 21 1.19 -3.02 4.52
CA TYR A 21 0.43 -4.07 3.84
C TYR A 21 -0.62 -3.50 2.85
N ILE A 22 -1.38 -2.48 3.25
CA ILE A 22 -2.39 -1.81 2.40
C ILE A 22 -1.74 -1.10 1.19
N ASP A 23 -0.51 -0.61 1.35
CA ASP A 23 0.28 0.07 0.32
C ASP A 23 1.05 -0.89 -0.59
N ASP A 24 1.03 -2.19 -0.30
CA ASP A 24 1.80 -3.23 -1.00
C ASP A 24 3.33 -3.06 -0.87
N GLU A 25 3.77 -2.37 0.17
CA GLU A 25 5.18 -2.08 0.48
C GLU A 25 5.77 -3.05 1.51
N ILE A 26 5.09 -4.17 1.76
CA ILE A 26 5.44 -5.17 2.77
C ILE A 26 6.29 -6.30 2.17
N ASP A 27 7.28 -6.78 2.92
CA ASP A 27 8.03 -7.98 2.55
C ASP A 27 7.20 -9.26 2.72
N GLU A 28 7.69 -10.34 2.13
CA GLU A 28 6.96 -11.60 2.06
C GLU A 28 6.70 -12.24 3.43
N VAL A 29 7.63 -12.11 4.38
CA VAL A 29 7.49 -12.73 5.70
C VAL A 29 6.35 -12.06 6.46
N HIS A 30 6.41 -10.73 6.58
CA HIS A 30 5.35 -9.98 7.26
C HIS A 30 4.01 -10.05 6.51
N ARG A 31 4.02 -10.19 5.17
CA ARG A 31 2.80 -10.43 4.39
C ARG A 31 2.08 -11.70 4.84
N ILE A 32 2.81 -12.80 5.00
CA ILE A 32 2.26 -14.08 5.45
C ILE A 32 1.71 -13.96 6.87
N GLU A 33 2.42 -13.29 7.77
CA GLU A 33 1.99 -13.07 9.16
C GLU A 33 0.69 -12.27 9.24
N VAL A 34 0.61 -11.14 8.51
CA VAL A 34 -0.60 -10.31 8.43
C VAL A 34 -1.76 -11.11 7.84
N MET A 35 -1.54 -11.85 6.74
CA MET A 35 -2.60 -12.66 6.12
C MET A 35 -3.10 -13.77 7.04
N THR A 36 -2.19 -14.45 7.73
CA THR A 36 -2.53 -15.51 8.68
C THR A 36 -3.37 -14.95 9.81
N HIS A 37 -2.94 -13.83 10.41
CA HIS A 37 -3.65 -13.18 11.50
C HIS A 37 -5.03 -12.67 11.07
N LEU A 38 -5.14 -12.02 9.91
CA LEU A 38 -6.44 -11.58 9.38
C LEU A 38 -7.37 -12.76 9.07
N GLY A 39 -6.83 -13.95 8.80
CA GLY A 39 -7.63 -15.18 8.64
C GLY A 39 -8.26 -15.69 9.95
N GLU A 40 -7.66 -15.41 11.10
CA GLU A 40 -8.08 -15.93 12.41
C GLU A 40 -8.70 -14.87 13.35
N CYS A 41 -8.56 -13.58 13.03
CA CYS A 41 -8.98 -12.48 13.91
C CYS A 41 -9.99 -11.53 13.23
N PRO A 42 -11.31 -11.80 13.36
CA PRO A 42 -12.35 -10.94 12.80
C PRO A 42 -12.26 -9.44 13.20
N PRO A 43 -11.93 -9.08 14.46
CA PRO A 43 -11.75 -7.68 14.84
C PRO A 43 -10.66 -6.95 14.04
N CYS A 44 -9.57 -7.64 13.70
CA CYS A 44 -8.51 -7.06 12.87
C CYS A 44 -8.91 -6.94 11.40
N VAL A 45 -9.74 -7.86 10.89
CA VAL A 45 -10.34 -7.76 9.55
C VAL A 45 -11.24 -6.54 9.44
N ASP A 46 -12.07 -6.29 10.47
CA ASP A 46 -12.94 -5.11 10.50
C ASP A 46 -12.10 -3.82 10.42
N HIS A 47 -11.03 -3.73 11.22
CA HIS A 47 -10.10 -2.60 11.18
C HIS A 47 -9.44 -2.43 9.80
N PHE A 48 -8.90 -3.51 9.23
CA PHE A 48 -8.33 -3.50 7.88
C PHE A 48 -9.35 -3.01 6.84
N SER A 49 -10.60 -3.45 6.93
CA SER A 49 -11.65 -3.07 5.99
C SER A 49 -11.96 -1.58 6.02
N VAL A 50 -11.95 -0.97 7.22
CA VAL A 50 -12.15 0.47 7.42
C VAL A 50 -11.00 1.25 6.79
N GLU A 51 -9.76 0.89 7.11
CA GLU A 51 -8.57 1.58 6.59
C GLU A 51 -8.47 1.48 5.06
N ARG A 52 -8.73 0.30 4.50
CA ARG A 52 -8.74 0.11 3.04
C ARG A 52 -9.81 0.97 2.36
N ARG A 53 -11.01 1.08 2.96
CA ARG A 53 -12.08 1.95 2.45
C ARG A 53 -11.71 3.42 2.56
N LEU A 54 -11.05 3.82 3.64
CA LEU A 54 -10.56 5.19 3.83
C LEU A 54 -9.54 5.55 2.74
N LYS A 55 -8.53 4.71 2.53
CA LYS A 55 -7.54 4.90 1.44
C LYS A 55 -8.22 5.02 0.07
N ALA A 56 -9.19 4.16 -0.22
CA ALA A 56 -9.93 4.23 -1.48
C ALA A 56 -10.68 5.56 -1.63
N ARG A 57 -11.33 6.05 -0.57
CA ARG A 57 -12.03 7.34 -0.58
C ARG A 57 -11.10 8.53 -0.79
N VAL A 58 -9.93 8.53 -0.14
CA VAL A 58 -8.92 9.57 -0.34
C VAL A 58 -8.46 9.58 -1.79
N ARG A 59 -8.13 8.41 -2.36
CA ARG A 59 -7.75 8.29 -3.76
C ARG A 59 -8.83 8.83 -4.70
N ASP A 60 -10.08 8.44 -4.50
CA ASP A 60 -11.19 8.85 -5.36
C ASP A 60 -11.43 10.37 -5.28
N ALA A 61 -11.26 10.98 -4.10
CA ALA A 61 -11.32 12.42 -3.93
C ALA A 61 -10.16 13.14 -4.65
N CYS A 62 -8.93 12.63 -4.55
CA CYS A 62 -7.77 13.20 -5.24
C CYS A 62 -7.85 13.07 -6.77
N LEU A 63 -8.45 11.99 -7.28
CA LEU A 63 -8.62 11.77 -8.72
C LEU A 63 -9.73 12.62 -9.35
N ALA A 64 -10.61 13.23 -8.55
CA ALA A 64 -11.65 14.13 -9.05
C ALA A 64 -11.06 15.42 -9.65
N GLU A 65 -9.82 15.76 -9.33
CA GLU A 65 -9.10 16.88 -9.92
C GLU A 65 -8.38 16.43 -11.21
N GLN A 66 -8.66 17.10 -12.33
CA GLN A 66 -7.96 16.84 -13.58
C GLN A 66 -6.49 17.25 -13.47
N VAL A 67 -5.59 16.30 -13.73
CA VAL A 67 -4.16 16.58 -13.85
C VAL A 67 -3.94 17.56 -15.00
N PRO A 68 -3.20 18.67 -14.79
CA PRO A 68 -2.90 19.60 -15.87
C PRO A 68 -2.18 18.91 -17.04
N GLU A 69 -2.69 19.09 -18.26
CA GLU A 69 -2.18 18.41 -19.46
C GLU A 69 -0.68 18.67 -19.71
N GLN A 70 -0.18 19.83 -19.29
CA GLN A 70 1.24 20.20 -19.36
C GLN A 70 2.12 19.26 -18.53
N VAL A 71 1.68 18.88 -17.33
CA VAL A 71 2.39 17.96 -16.44
C VAL A 71 2.39 16.56 -17.05
N ARG A 72 1.23 16.11 -17.54
CA ARG A 72 1.08 14.82 -18.22
C ARG A 72 1.99 14.70 -19.43
N SER A 73 1.97 15.71 -20.30
CA SER A 73 2.81 15.78 -21.51
C SER A 73 4.29 15.70 -21.17
N ARG A 74 4.73 16.43 -20.13
CA ARG A 74 6.13 16.42 -19.66
C ARG A 74 6.55 15.04 -19.14
N ILE A 75 5.70 14.39 -18.35
CA ILE A 75 5.99 13.04 -17.80
C ILE A 75 6.14 12.02 -18.94
N ILE A 76 5.22 12.02 -19.90
CA ILE A 76 5.27 11.10 -21.06
C ILE A 76 6.55 11.32 -21.86
N ALA A 77 6.89 12.57 -22.17
CA ALA A 77 8.11 12.89 -22.90
C ALA A 77 9.37 12.40 -22.15
N GLN A 78 9.42 12.54 -20.83
CA GLN A 78 10.55 12.08 -20.01
C GLN A 78 10.66 10.55 -19.97
N ILE A 79 9.54 9.84 -19.84
CA ILE A 79 9.51 8.37 -19.82
C ILE A 79 9.95 7.80 -21.19
N GLN A 80 9.59 8.47 -22.28
CA GLN A 80 9.93 8.05 -23.65
C GLN A 80 11.33 8.48 -24.09
N GLN A 81 12.04 9.26 -23.26
CA GLN A 81 13.36 9.76 -23.61
C GLN A 81 14.39 8.62 -23.62
N VAL A 82 14.95 8.33 -24.79
CA VAL A 82 16.07 7.39 -24.95
C VAL A 82 17.38 8.18 -24.81
N SER A 83 18.21 7.81 -23.83
CA SER A 83 19.59 8.31 -23.69
C SER A 83 20.59 7.23 -24.09
N ILE A 84 21.43 7.52 -25.09
CA ILE A 84 22.53 6.64 -25.49
C ILE A 84 23.81 7.16 -24.85
N THR A 85 24.42 6.36 -23.97
CA THR A 85 25.72 6.67 -23.38
C THR A 85 26.79 5.83 -24.09
N TYR A 86 27.64 6.48 -24.87
CA TYR A 86 28.79 5.83 -25.48
C TYR A 86 29.92 5.70 -24.44
N ARG A 87 30.44 4.49 -24.24
CA ARG A 87 31.73 4.26 -23.56
C ARG A 87 32.75 3.95 -24.65
N TYR A 88 33.76 4.81 -24.79
CA TYR A 88 34.94 4.52 -25.57
C TYR A 88 35.94 3.79 -24.67
N GLU A 89 36.47 2.66 -25.16
CA GLU A 89 37.61 1.95 -24.57
C GLU A 89 38.94 2.57 -25.03
#